data_AF-A0A7G7BF75-F1
#
_entry.id   AF-A0A7G7BF75-F1
#
_cell.length_a   1.000
_cell.length_b   1.000
_cell.length_c   1.000
_cell.angle_alpha   90.00
_cell.angle_beta   90.00
_cell.angle_gamma   90.00
#
_symmetry.space_group_name_H-M   'P 1'
#
loop_
_entity.id
_entity.type
_entity.pdbx_description
1 polymer ?
#
loop_
_entity_poly.entity_id
_entity_poly.type
_entity_poly.pdbx_seq_one_letter_code
_entity_poly.pdbx_strand_id
1 'polypeptide(L)'
;MRTRCLDCRGWATHEGRCRTHHADYNARRSVKSHAKRRAAIARGNNAAARLRRAVRKSMGAECRVCLRFCLPSQLDIDHVVPLAKGGEDVDENVQALCKLCHKAKTAMDFGKRPF
;
A
#
# COMPACT_ATOMS: atom_id res chain seq x y z
N MET A 1 33.66 -1.01 20.54
CA MET A 1 32.77 -1.15 21.71
C MET A 1 31.88 -2.36 21.48
N ARG A 2 31.84 -3.35 22.39
CA ARG A 2 31.02 -4.56 22.19
C ARG A 2 29.57 -4.26 22.59
N THR A 3 28.66 -4.26 21.63
CA THR A 3 27.22 -4.02 21.88
C THR A 3 26.56 -5.29 22.42
N ARG A 4 25.69 -5.13 23.42
CA ARG A 4 24.87 -6.22 23.95
C ARG A 4 23.65 -6.46 23.07
N CYS A 5 23.23 -7.72 22.96
CA CYS A 5 22.01 -8.11 22.26
C CYS A 5 20.79 -7.49 22.95
N LEU A 6 19.93 -6.85 22.16
CA LEU A 6 18.72 -6.18 22.65
C LEU A 6 17.72 -7.13 23.35
N ASP A 7 17.69 -8.41 22.98
CA ASP A 7 16.69 -9.35 23.48
C ASP A 7 17.21 -10.27 24.61
N CYS A 8 18.50 -10.66 24.62
CA CYS A 8 19.04 -11.57 25.65
C CYS A 8 20.31 -11.11 26.38
N ARG A 9 20.79 -9.88 26.14
CA ARG A 9 22.01 -9.32 26.76
C ARG A 9 23.32 -10.11 26.50
N GLY A 10 23.29 -11.11 25.63
CA GLY A 10 24.50 -11.72 25.06
C GLY A 10 25.27 -10.74 24.17
N TRP A 11 26.33 -11.19 23.49
CA TRP A 11 27.03 -10.33 22.53
C TRP A 11 26.22 -10.19 21.24
N ALA A 12 26.02 -8.95 20.79
CA ALA A 12 25.41 -8.69 19.49
C ALA A 12 26.40 -8.99 18.36
N THR A 13 25.93 -9.66 17.32
CA THR A 13 26.70 -9.98 16.12
C THR A 13 26.06 -9.42 14.85
N HIS A 14 24.77 -9.07 14.88
CA HIS A 14 24.03 -8.50 13.74
C HIS A 14 23.05 -7.43 14.23
N GLU A 15 23.23 -6.18 13.79
CA GLU A 15 22.28 -5.07 14.00
C GLU A 15 21.76 -4.94 15.45
N GLY A 16 22.67 -5.02 16.43
CA GLY A 16 22.31 -4.94 17.86
C GLY A 16 21.69 -6.20 18.45
N ARG A 17 21.61 -7.31 17.71
CA ARG A 17 21.13 -8.62 18.18
C ARG A 17 22.18 -9.71 17.98
N CYS A 18 22.08 -10.81 18.73
CA CYS A 18 22.82 -12.02 18.41
C CYS A 18 22.22 -12.68 17.16
N ARG A 19 22.94 -13.63 16.56
CA ARG A 19 22.49 -14.34 15.34
C ARG A 19 21.06 -14.90 15.46
N THR A 20 20.75 -15.59 16.55
CA THR A 20 19.42 -16.19 16.78
C THR A 20 18.32 -15.13 16.84
N HIS A 21 18.47 -14.14 17.73
CA HIS A 21 17.46 -13.09 17.87
C HIS A 21 17.33 -12.20 16.63
N HIS A 22 18.41 -12.02 15.86
CA HIS A 22 18.34 -11.33 14.57
C HIS A 22 17.52 -12.14 13.55
N ALA A 23 17.72 -13.45 13.48
CA ALA A 23 16.93 -14.34 12.62
C ALA A 23 15.45 -14.33 13.03
N ASP A 24 15.16 -14.47 14.32
CA ASP A 24 13.80 -14.43 14.85
C ASP A 24 13.12 -13.09 14.57
N TYR A 25 13.84 -11.97 14.77
CA TYR A 25 13.35 -10.64 14.45
C TYR A 25 12.98 -10.51 12.98
N ASN A 26 13.86 -10.94 12.07
CA ASN A 26 13.59 -10.92 10.63
C ASN A 26 12.48 -11.90 10.20
N ALA A 27 12.29 -12.98 10.96
CA ALA A 27 11.22 -13.93 10.72
C ALA A 27 9.83 -13.36 11.06
N ARG A 28 9.73 -12.33 11.91
CA ARG A 28 8.47 -11.71 12.34
C ARG A 28 7.66 -11.24 11.13
N ARG A 29 6.35 -11.53 11.16
CA ARG A 29 5.39 -11.16 10.09
C ARG A 29 5.42 -9.65 9.79
N SER A 30 5.49 -8.81 10.81
CA SER A 30 5.56 -7.35 10.65
C SER A 30 6.80 -6.90 9.89
N VAL A 31 7.98 -7.45 10.23
CA VAL A 31 9.26 -7.13 9.57
C VAL A 31 9.22 -7.57 8.09
N LYS A 32 8.77 -8.80 7.81
CA LYS A 32 8.60 -9.29 6.44
C LYS A 32 7.63 -8.42 5.63
N SER A 33 6.49 -8.03 6.22
CA SER A 33 5.50 -7.17 5.57
C SER A 33 6.09 -5.79 5.24
N HIS A 34 6.82 -5.18 6.17
CA HIS A 34 7.51 -3.91 5.95
C HIS A 34 8.56 -4.02 4.85
N ALA A 35 9.35 -5.09 4.83
CA ALA A 35 10.34 -5.34 3.78
C ALA A 35 9.66 -5.48 2.39
N LYS A 36 8.59 -6.26 2.28
CA LYS A 36 7.81 -6.40 1.05
C LYS A 36 7.26 -5.06 0.57
N ARG A 37 6.71 -4.24 1.48
CA ARG A 37 6.22 -2.89 1.17
C ARG A 37 7.34 -1.97 0.66
N ARG A 38 8.50 -1.96 1.32
CA ARG A 38 9.67 -1.18 0.87
C ARG A 38 10.14 -1.61 -0.52
N ALA A 39 10.19 -2.92 -0.77
CA ALA A 39 10.58 -3.45 -2.08
C ALA A 39 9.57 -3.06 -3.17
N ALA A 40 8.26 -3.07 -2.90
CA ALA A 40 7.25 -2.60 -3.84
C ALA A 40 7.44 -1.10 -4.16
N ILE A 41 7.68 -0.26 -3.14
CA ILE A 41 7.99 1.16 -3.32
C ILE A 41 9.26 1.36 -4.15
N ALA A 42 10.33 0.61 -3.87
CA ALA A 42 11.60 0.71 -4.60
C ALA A 42 11.47 0.32 -6.07
N ARG A 43 10.53 -0.59 -6.41
CA ARG A 43 10.20 -0.95 -7.79
C ARG A 43 9.28 0.05 -8.50
N GLY A 44 8.78 1.07 -7.81
CA GLY A 44 7.80 2.02 -8.36
C GLY A 44 6.34 1.55 -8.27
N ASN A 45 6.09 0.37 -7.70
CA ASN A 45 4.75 -0.20 -7.55
C ASN A 45 4.05 0.38 -6.30
N ASN A 46 3.86 1.70 -6.30
CA ASN A 46 3.22 2.47 -5.24
C ASN A 46 2.31 3.59 -5.78
N ALA A 47 1.83 3.44 -7.01
CA ALA A 47 1.09 4.46 -7.74
C ALA A 47 -0.17 4.91 -6.99
N ALA A 48 -0.93 3.98 -6.39
CA ALA A 48 -2.12 4.33 -5.63
C ALA A 48 -1.80 5.26 -4.45
N ALA A 49 -0.66 5.03 -3.77
CA ALA A 49 -0.21 5.88 -2.68
C ALA A 49 0.26 7.26 -3.18
N ARG A 50 0.90 7.32 -4.35
CA ARG A 50 1.35 8.57 -4.98
C ARG A 50 0.18 9.41 -5.46
N LEU A 51 -0.79 8.81 -6.17
CA LEU A 51 -2.02 9.49 -6.59
C LEU A 51 -2.81 9.99 -5.38
N ARG A 52 -2.96 9.19 -4.32
CA ARG A 52 -3.64 9.64 -3.09
C ARG A 52 -2.97 10.85 -2.45
N ARG A 53 -1.64 10.93 -2.47
CA ARG A 53 -0.90 12.12 -2.01
C ARG A 53 -1.14 13.31 -2.93
N ALA A 54 -1.13 13.11 -4.25
CA ALA A 54 -1.39 14.16 -5.24
C ALA A 54 -2.79 14.76 -5.05
N VAL A 55 -3.85 13.93 -4.95
CA VAL A 55 -5.23 14.38 -4.72
C VAL A 55 -5.38 15.20 -3.44
N ARG A 56 -4.70 14.78 -2.36
CA ARG A 56 -4.70 15.56 -1.10
C ARG A 56 -4.01 16.91 -1.28
N LYS A 57 -2.89 16.95 -1.99
CA LYS A 57 -2.13 18.18 -2.26
C LYS A 57 -2.92 19.15 -3.15
N SER A 58 -3.68 18.64 -4.12
CA SER A 58 -4.54 19.44 -5.00
C SER A 58 -5.91 19.79 -4.41
N MET A 59 -6.18 19.41 -3.15
CA MET A 59 -7.47 19.63 -2.48
C MET A 59 -8.68 18.99 -3.20
N GLY A 60 -8.45 17.94 -3.97
CA GLY A 60 -9.48 17.22 -4.71
C GLY A 60 -9.00 16.77 -6.08
N ALA A 61 -9.88 16.03 -6.77
CA ALA A 61 -9.70 15.64 -8.17
C ALA A 61 -11.06 15.30 -8.78
N GLU A 62 -11.09 15.17 -10.11
CA GLU A 62 -12.26 14.67 -10.83
C GLU A 62 -12.35 13.14 -10.70
N CYS A 63 -13.56 12.65 -10.46
CA CYS A 63 -13.86 11.23 -10.57
C CYS A 63 -13.65 10.77 -12.01
N ARG A 64 -12.87 9.71 -12.23
CA ARG A 64 -12.57 9.21 -13.58
C ARG A 64 -13.80 8.73 -14.36
N VAL A 65 -14.88 8.37 -13.66
CA VAL A 65 -16.11 7.83 -14.27
C VAL A 65 -17.15 8.92 -14.50
N CYS A 66 -17.51 9.69 -13.47
CA CYS A 66 -18.59 10.68 -13.57
C CYS A 66 -18.11 12.12 -13.77
N LEU A 67 -16.79 12.35 -13.85
CA LEU A 67 -16.15 13.65 -14.08
C LEU A 67 -16.44 14.74 -13.02
N ARG A 68 -17.18 14.40 -11.96
CA ARG A 68 -17.44 15.32 -10.85
C ARG A 68 -16.15 15.59 -10.09
N PHE A 69 -15.84 16.86 -9.87
CA PHE A 69 -14.81 17.26 -8.91
C PHE A 69 -15.24 16.93 -7.48
N CYS A 70 -14.40 16.20 -6.75
CA CYS A 70 -14.68 15.72 -5.41
C CYS A 70 -13.54 16.08 -4.45
N LEU A 71 -13.91 16.38 -3.20
CA LEU A 71 -12.93 16.58 -2.14
C LEU A 71 -12.16 15.28 -1.86
N PRO A 72 -10.94 15.35 -1.29
CA PRO A 72 -10.16 14.15 -0.98
C PRO A 72 -10.86 13.14 -0.07
N SER A 73 -11.79 13.59 0.79
CA SER A 73 -12.60 12.74 1.68
C SER A 73 -13.73 11.98 0.96
N GLN A 74 -14.03 12.37 -0.28
CA GLN A 74 -15.08 11.80 -1.12
C GLN A 74 -14.51 10.91 -2.25
N LEU A 75 -13.19 10.85 -2.38
CA LEU A 75 -12.49 10.08 -3.40
C LEU A 75 -11.76 8.89 -2.79
N ASP A 76 -11.86 7.76 -3.48
CA ASP A 76 -11.05 6.58 -3.27
C ASP A 76 -10.14 6.37 -4.47
N ILE A 77 -8.89 5.98 -4.19
CA ILE A 77 -7.94 5.59 -5.23
C ILE A 77 -8.05 4.09 -5.41
N ASP A 78 -8.39 3.69 -6.62
CA ASP A 78 -8.74 2.32 -6.97
C ASP A 78 -7.93 1.84 -8.18
N HIS A 79 -7.74 0.52 -8.26
CA HIS A 79 -7.04 -0.10 -9.39
C HIS A 79 -8.00 -0.38 -10.53
N VAL A 80 -7.69 0.02 -11.77
CA VAL A 80 -8.54 -0.24 -12.95
C VAL A 80 -8.76 -1.76 -13.10
N VAL A 81 -7.67 -2.52 -13.15
CA VAL A 81 -7.66 -3.98 -12.95
C VAL A 81 -7.32 -4.25 -11.48
N PRO A 82 -8.21 -4.90 -10.70
CA PRO A 82 -7.94 -5.20 -9.30
C PRO A 82 -6.66 -6.02 -9.11
N LEU A 83 -5.90 -5.73 -8.04
CA LEU A 83 -4.72 -6.51 -7.68
C LEU A 83 -5.03 -8.01 -7.50
N ALA A 84 -6.22 -8.33 -6.99
CA ALA A 84 -6.71 -9.71 -6.83
C ALA A 84 -6.92 -10.46 -8.16
N LYS A 85 -7.04 -9.72 -9.27
CA LYS A 85 -7.16 -10.26 -10.63
C LYS A 85 -5.85 -10.14 -11.43
N GLY A 86 -4.73 -9.89 -10.76
CA GLY A 86 -3.42 -9.76 -11.40
C GLY A 86 -3.08 -8.35 -11.88
N GLY A 87 -3.85 -7.32 -11.49
CA GLY A 87 -3.46 -5.94 -11.74
C GLY A 87 -2.20 -5.54 -10.97
N GLU A 88 -1.47 -4.56 -11.48
CA GLU A 88 -0.27 -4.00 -10.85
C GLU A 88 -0.54 -2.61 -10.23
N ASP A 89 0.24 -2.20 -9.24
CA ASP A 89 0.12 -0.88 -8.60
C ASP A 89 0.97 0.18 -9.33
N VAL A 90 0.67 0.38 -10.62
CA VAL A 90 1.35 1.31 -11.55
C VAL A 90 0.44 2.49 -11.93
N ASP A 91 1.01 3.59 -12.43
CA ASP A 91 0.29 4.85 -12.68
C ASP A 91 -0.87 4.66 -13.68
N GLU A 92 -0.66 3.79 -14.67
CA GLU A 92 -1.64 3.47 -15.72
C GLU A 92 -2.82 2.64 -15.20
N ASN A 93 -2.64 1.94 -14.07
CA ASN A 93 -3.64 1.07 -13.48
C ASN A 93 -4.31 1.67 -12.24
N VAL A 94 -4.10 2.95 -11.92
CA VAL A 94 -4.75 3.61 -10.76
C VAL A 94 -5.60 4.79 -11.19
N GLN A 95 -6.74 4.97 -10.53
CA GLN A 95 -7.69 6.05 -10.81
C GLN A 95 -8.35 6.59 -9.54
N ALA A 96 -8.76 7.86 -9.57
CA ALA A 96 -9.55 8.47 -8.51
C ALA A 96 -11.05 8.31 -8.83
N LEU A 97 -11.81 7.71 -7.91
CA LEU A 97 -13.24 7.48 -8.05
C LEU A 97 -13.99 8.05 -6.85
N CYS A 98 -15.14 8.68 -7.08
CA CYS A 98 -16.03 9.03 -5.97
C CYS A 98 -16.59 7.74 -5.34
N LYS A 99 -17.01 7.80 -4.07
CA LYS A 99 -17.50 6.62 -3.32
C LYS A 99 -18.60 5.83 -4.04
N LEU A 100 -19.49 6.51 -4.77
CA LEU A 100 -20.57 5.87 -5.53
C LEU A 100 -20.03 5.09 -6.73
N CYS A 101 -19.16 5.70 -7.54
CA CYS A 101 -18.53 5.05 -8.68
C CYS A 101 -17.61 3.91 -8.24
N HIS A 102 -16.88 4.08 -7.13
CA HIS A 102 -16.04 3.04 -6.55
C HIS A 102 -16.84 1.81 -6.12
N LYS A 103 -17.97 2.03 -5.43
CA LYS A 103 -18.89 0.95 -5.04
C LYS A 103 -19.44 0.20 -6.27
N ALA A 104 -19.88 0.92 -7.29
CA ALA A 104 -20.39 0.32 -8.53
C ALA A 104 -19.31 -0.50 -9.25
N LYS A 105 -18.09 0.04 -9.38
CA LYS A 105 -16.95 -0.69 -9.97
C LYS A 105 -16.62 -1.95 -9.18
N THR A 106 -16.54 -1.85 -7.85
CA THR A 106 -16.27 -3.02 -6.99
C THR A 106 -17.31 -4.11 -7.19
N ALA A 107 -18.58 -3.73 -7.34
CA ALA A 107 -19.66 -4.68 -7.61
C ALA A 107 -19.46 -5.38 -8.97
N MET A 108 -19.15 -4.62 -10.03
CA MET A 108 -18.86 -5.16 -11.36
C MET A 108 -17.61 -6.06 -11.38
N ASP A 109 -16.53 -5.65 -10.71
CA ASP A 109 -15.28 -6.41 -10.67
C ASP A 109 -15.44 -7.77 -10.02
N PHE A 110 -16.28 -7.89 -8.98
CA PHE A 110 -16.43 -9.12 -8.21
C PHE A 110 -17.78 -9.81 -8.41
N GLY A 111 -18.55 -9.41 -9.44
CA GLY A 111 -19.85 -10.03 -9.77
C GLY A 111 -20.89 -9.89 -8.65
N LYS A 112 -20.77 -8.89 -7.78
CA LYS A 112 -21.75 -8.60 -6.74
C LYS A 112 -22.84 -7.70 -7.33
N ARG A 113 -24.11 -7.90 -6.95
CA ARG A 113 -25.19 -7.00 -7.39
C ARG A 113 -24.91 -5.59 -6.82
N PRO A 114 -24.92 -4.53 -7.65
CA PRO A 114 -24.59 -3.18 -7.18
C PRO A 114 -25.63 -2.58 -6.23
N PHE A 115 -26.79 -3.23 -6.07
CA PHE A 115 -27.88 -2.89 -5.17
C PHE A 115 -28.60 -4.17 -4.73
#